data_AF-A0A7W0WZ21-F1
#
_entry.id   AF-A0A7W0WZ21-F1
#
_cell.length_a   1.000
_cell.length_b   1.000
_cell.length_c   1.000
_cell.angle_alpha   90.00
_cell.angle_beta   90.00
_cell.angle_gamma   90.00
#
_symmetry.space_group_name_H-M   'P 1'
#
loop_
_entity.id
_entity.type
_entity.pdbx_description
1 polymer ?
#
loop_
_entity_poly.entity_id
_entity_poly.type
_entity_poly.pdbx_seq_one_letter_code
_entity_poly.pdbx_strand_id
1 'polypeptide(L)'
;MIRLHRSPVIPDAGFTHGFPERHGGVSTGARSSLNLGKRWGDDTENVERNRRLLAEHAGYDPAQLVATRHVHGTNVYRVGDQLSGEAEFDGLVCDQKGPVLGAFAADCVPILFADPVAHVCGAAHAGWRGTVACRPARAARSTSASAG
;
A
#
# COMPACT_ATOMS: atom_id res chain seq x y z
N MET A 1 -20.22 -4.30 -4.89
CA MET A 1 -19.55 -4.98 -3.76
C MET A 1 -18.05 -4.90 -3.99
N ILE A 2 -17.27 -4.62 -2.94
CA ILE A 2 -15.81 -4.61 -3.02
C ILE A 2 -15.31 -6.05 -3.17
N ARG A 3 -14.33 -6.25 -4.06
CA ARG A 3 -13.59 -7.50 -4.20
C ARG A 3 -12.14 -7.24 -3.82
N LEU A 4 -11.62 -8.06 -2.90
CA LEU A 4 -10.25 -7.97 -2.41
C LEU A 4 -9.52 -9.28 -2.71
N HIS A 5 -8.53 -9.23 -3.60
CA HIS A 5 -7.73 -10.40 -3.96
C HIS A 5 -6.65 -10.62 -2.92
N ARG A 6 -6.57 -11.83 -2.36
CA ARG A 6 -5.52 -12.23 -1.41
C ARG A 6 -4.59 -13.25 -2.07
N SER A 7 -3.30 -13.11 -1.76
CA SER A 7 -2.32 -14.10 -2.20
C SER A 7 -2.17 -15.19 -1.16
N PRO A 8 -2.15 -16.49 -1.55
CA PRO A 8 -1.95 -17.60 -0.62
C PRO A 8 -0.52 -17.68 -0.07
N VAL A 9 0.43 -16.90 -0.61
CA VAL A 9 1.83 -16.91 -0.16
C VAL A 9 2.09 -16.04 1.07
N ILE A 10 1.16 -15.14 1.41
CA ILE A 10 1.19 -14.35 2.64
C ILE A 10 0.23 -15.03 3.63
N PRO A 11 0.70 -15.41 4.83
CA PRO A 11 -0.14 -16.09 5.80
C PRO A 11 -1.24 -15.16 6.31
N ASP A 12 -2.49 -15.63 6.30
CA ASP A 12 -3.64 -14.91 6.88
C ASP A 12 -3.49 -14.68 8.40
N ALA A 13 -2.74 -15.57 9.07
CA ALA A 13 -2.44 -15.42 10.49
C ALA A 13 -1.37 -14.34 10.70
N GLY A 14 -1.80 -13.19 11.22
CA GLY A 14 -0.92 -12.10 11.63
C GLY A 14 -0.72 -10.99 10.59
N PHE A 15 -1.20 -11.17 9.35
CA PHE A 15 -1.14 -10.14 8.31
C PHE A 15 -2.50 -10.00 7.61
N THR A 16 -3.04 -8.78 7.63
CA THR A 16 -4.16 -8.39 6.76
C THR A 16 -3.58 -7.82 5.47
N HIS A 17 -3.88 -8.44 4.31
CA HIS A 17 -3.40 -8.01 3.01
C HIS A 17 -4.48 -8.09 1.93
N GLY A 18 -4.22 -7.45 0.80
CA GLY A 18 -4.95 -7.73 -0.43
C GLY A 18 -4.81 -6.64 -1.50
N PHE A 19 -5.32 -6.96 -2.67
CA PHE A 19 -5.36 -6.09 -3.85
C PHE A 19 -6.82 -5.83 -4.22
N PRO A 20 -7.38 -4.64 -3.90
CA PRO A 20 -8.77 -4.34 -4.20
C PRO A 20 -8.99 -4.10 -5.70
N GLU A 21 -10.13 -4.53 -6.22
CA GLU A 21 -10.60 -4.12 -7.54
C GLU A 21 -11.18 -2.70 -7.52
N ARG A 22 -11.45 -2.15 -8.72
CA ARG A 22 -12.07 -0.81 -8.88
C ARG A 22 -13.55 -0.74 -8.49
N HIS A 23 -14.20 -1.84 -8.12
CA HIS A 23 -15.65 -1.95 -7.90
C HIS A 23 -16.03 -1.72 -6.43
N GLY A 24 -17.22 -1.17 -6.19
CA GLY A 24 -17.81 -1.05 -4.85
C GLY A 24 -17.54 0.25 -4.11
N GLY A 25 -17.03 1.27 -4.79
CA GLY A 25 -16.91 2.63 -4.25
C GLY A 25 -17.99 3.59 -4.74
N VAL A 26 -17.79 4.88 -4.49
CA VAL A 26 -18.75 5.96 -4.77
C VAL A 26 -18.31 6.92 -5.88
N SER A 27 -17.08 6.82 -6.36
CA SER A 27 -16.57 7.71 -7.41
C SER A 27 -17.27 7.46 -8.75
N THR A 28 -17.31 8.48 -9.60
CA THR A 28 -18.03 8.45 -10.88
C THR A 28 -17.12 8.74 -12.08
N GLY A 29 -17.65 8.56 -13.29
CA GLY A 29 -16.93 8.80 -14.55
C GLY A 29 -15.64 7.99 -14.66
N ALA A 30 -14.55 8.64 -15.10
CA ALA A 30 -13.25 7.99 -15.30
C ALA A 30 -12.65 7.40 -14.01
N ARG A 31 -13.09 7.85 -12.83
CA ARG A 31 -12.63 7.36 -11.52
C ARG A 31 -13.55 6.32 -10.90
N SER A 32 -14.61 5.92 -11.63
CA SER A 32 -15.56 4.98 -11.09
C SER A 32 -14.90 3.61 -10.80
N SER A 33 -15.11 2.97 -9.65
CA SER A 33 -15.98 3.36 -8.52
C SER A 33 -15.19 3.52 -7.22
N LEU A 34 -14.19 2.68 -6.97
CA LEU A 34 -13.39 2.64 -5.74
C LEU A 34 -12.02 3.31 -5.94
N ASN A 35 -12.01 4.60 -6.27
CA ASN A 35 -10.75 5.36 -6.36
C ASN A 35 -10.21 5.67 -4.95
N LEU A 36 -8.98 5.25 -4.67
CA LEU A 36 -8.31 5.41 -3.38
C LEU A 36 -7.28 6.56 -3.37
N GLY A 37 -7.08 7.21 -4.52
CA GLY A 37 -6.05 8.21 -4.73
C GLY A 37 -6.58 9.60 -5.02
N LYS A 38 -6.00 10.60 -4.34
CA LYS A 38 -6.37 12.02 -4.49
C LYS A 38 -5.79 12.68 -5.75
N ARG A 39 -4.73 12.12 -6.32
CA ARG A 39 -3.90 12.78 -7.35
C ARG A 39 -4.59 12.92 -8.71
N TRP A 40 -5.63 12.14 -8.99
CA TRP A 40 -6.20 12.00 -10.33
C TRP A 40 -7.51 12.79 -10.53
N GLY A 41 -7.71 13.84 -9.73
CA GLY A 41 -8.79 14.82 -9.89
C GLY A 41 -10.17 14.31 -9.53
N ASP A 42 -10.24 13.39 -8.56
CA ASP A 42 -11.50 12.99 -7.93
C ASP A 42 -11.82 13.89 -6.73
N ASP A 43 -13.08 13.87 -6.30
CA ASP A 43 -13.48 14.55 -5.07
C ASP A 43 -12.77 13.91 -3.87
N THR A 44 -12.21 14.74 -2.99
CA THR A 44 -11.55 14.25 -1.78
C THR A 44 -12.53 13.51 -0.87
N GLU A 45 -13.80 13.94 -0.81
CA GLU A 45 -14.82 13.25 -0.03
C GLU A 45 -15.09 11.84 -0.57
N ASN A 46 -15.15 11.68 -1.90
CA ASN A 46 -15.30 10.37 -2.53
C ASN A 46 -14.12 9.46 -2.21
N VAL A 47 -12.89 9.98 -2.31
CA VAL A 47 -11.67 9.22 -2.01
C VAL A 47 -11.64 8.78 -0.54
N GLU A 48 -11.95 9.67 0.40
CA GLU A 48 -11.99 9.31 1.82
C GLU A 48 -13.12 8.31 2.12
N ARG A 49 -14.28 8.45 1.47
CA ARG A 49 -15.37 7.48 1.57
C ARG A 49 -14.95 6.10 1.04
N ASN A 50 -14.29 6.05 -0.12
CA ASN A 50 -13.79 4.80 -0.69
C ASN A 50 -12.75 4.12 0.22
N ARG A 51 -11.86 4.90 0.84
CA ARG A 51 -10.90 4.38 1.81
C ARG A 51 -11.57 3.77 3.03
N ARG A 52 -12.63 4.40 3.56
CA ARG A 52 -13.43 3.85 4.67
C ARG A 52 -14.16 2.57 4.28
N LEU A 53 -14.77 2.54 3.08
CA LEU A 53 -15.46 1.35 2.57
C LEU A 53 -14.49 0.16 2.41
N LEU A 54 -13.27 0.42 1.90
CA LEU A 54 -12.23 -0.60 1.82
C LEU A 54 -11.79 -1.05 3.21
N ALA A 55 -11.59 -0.12 4.14
CA ALA A 55 -11.18 -0.41 5.51
C ALA A 55 -12.19 -1.29 6.25
N GLU A 56 -13.48 -0.98 6.13
CA GLU A 56 -14.58 -1.80 6.65
C GLU A 56 -14.58 -3.20 6.02
N HIS A 57 -14.44 -3.29 4.70
CA HIS A 57 -14.42 -4.57 3.99
C HIS A 57 -13.21 -5.44 4.34
N ALA A 58 -12.04 -4.83 4.51
CA ALA A 58 -10.78 -5.52 4.78
C ALA A 58 -10.49 -5.72 6.28
N GLY A 59 -11.26 -5.09 7.17
CA GLY A 59 -11.15 -5.26 8.62
C GLY A 59 -9.98 -4.49 9.25
N TYR A 60 -9.75 -3.24 8.84
CA TYR A 60 -8.74 -2.36 9.46
C TYR A 60 -9.32 -0.98 9.79
N ASP A 61 -8.66 -0.23 10.69
CA ASP A 61 -9.04 1.16 10.97
C ASP A 61 -8.51 2.08 9.85
N PRO A 62 -9.35 2.85 9.15
CA PRO A 62 -8.90 3.75 8.08
C PRO A 62 -7.82 4.76 8.54
N ALA A 63 -7.74 5.11 9.82
CA ALA A 63 -6.69 5.96 10.37
C ALA A 63 -5.29 5.31 10.38
N GLN A 64 -5.22 3.98 10.27
CA GLN A 64 -3.97 3.23 10.23
C GLN A 64 -3.36 3.13 8.83
N LEU A 65 -4.06 3.59 7.78
CA LEU A 65 -3.56 3.56 6.41
C LEU A 65 -2.40 4.54 6.23
N VAL A 66 -1.20 4.01 6.06
CA VAL A 66 0.01 4.75 5.70
C VAL A 66 0.22 4.63 4.19
N ALA A 67 0.22 5.77 3.50
CA ALA A 67 0.52 5.83 2.07
C ALA A 67 1.39 7.06 1.78
N THR A 68 2.37 6.88 0.89
CA THR A 68 3.31 7.93 0.48
C THR A 68 2.98 8.44 -0.92
N ARG A 69 3.58 9.56 -1.28
CA ARG A 69 3.53 10.08 -2.65
C ARG A 69 4.50 9.28 -3.52
N HIS A 70 3.97 8.39 -4.35
CA HIS A 70 4.78 7.64 -5.31
C HIS A 70 5.36 8.57 -6.39
N VAL A 71 6.69 8.53 -6.54
CA VAL A 71 7.44 9.34 -7.51
C VAL A 71 8.19 8.50 -8.53
N HIS A 72 7.93 7.18 -8.56
CA HIS A 72 8.62 6.21 -9.40
C HIS A 72 10.12 6.12 -9.11
N GLY A 73 10.51 6.47 -7.87
CA GLY A 73 11.87 6.39 -7.33
C GLY A 73 12.16 5.04 -6.67
N THR A 74 13.19 5.02 -5.81
CA THR A 74 13.74 3.82 -5.14
C THR A 74 13.74 3.92 -3.61
N ASN A 75 13.19 5.00 -3.07
CA ASN A 75 13.23 5.28 -1.64
C ASN A 75 12.17 4.44 -0.92
N VAL A 76 12.57 3.88 0.22
CA VAL A 76 11.72 3.09 1.11
C VAL A 76 11.62 3.84 2.43
N TYR A 77 10.40 4.03 2.92
CA TYR A 77 10.13 4.62 4.22
C TYR A 77 9.81 3.53 5.24
N ARG A 78 10.46 3.59 6.40
CA ARG A 78 10.14 2.77 7.56
C ARG A 78 9.13 3.51 8.43
N VAL A 79 7.99 2.88 8.67
CA VAL A 79 6.91 3.48 9.47
C VAL A 79 7.42 3.81 10.88
N GLY A 80 7.20 5.05 11.30
CA GLY A 80 7.66 5.57 12.58
C GLY A 80 8.92 6.45 12.50
N ASP A 81 9.65 6.40 11.39
CA ASP A 81 10.81 7.27 11.19
C ASP A 81 10.36 8.74 11.01
N GLN A 82 11.16 9.67 11.55
CA GLN A 82 10.88 11.10 11.44
C GLN A 82 11.14 11.58 10.00
N LEU A 83 10.14 12.25 9.42
CA LEU A 83 10.24 12.84 8.09
C LEU A 83 10.72 14.30 8.21
N SER A 84 11.72 14.66 7.40
CA SER A 84 12.25 16.03 7.30
C SER A 84 11.71 16.81 6.09
N GLY A 85 10.82 16.22 5.29
CA GLY A 85 10.29 16.80 4.06
C GLY A 85 9.06 16.06 3.52
N GLU A 86 8.75 16.22 2.23
CA GLU A 86 7.63 15.52 1.58
C GLU A 86 7.82 13.99 1.66
N ALA A 87 6.72 13.28 1.93
CA ALA A 87 6.72 11.83 2.05
C ALA A 87 6.74 11.16 0.66
N GLU A 88 7.83 11.35 -0.11
CA GLU A 88 8.04 10.80 -1.44
C GLU A 88 8.80 9.47 -1.41
N PHE A 89 8.05 8.38 -1.36
CA PHE A 89 8.58 7.02 -1.30
C PHE A 89 7.76 6.09 -2.17
N ASP A 90 8.45 5.12 -2.78
CA ASP A 90 7.85 4.07 -3.59
C ASP A 90 7.85 2.72 -2.88
N GLY A 91 8.40 2.64 -1.67
CA GLY A 91 8.32 1.49 -0.79
C GLY A 91 8.01 1.89 0.65
N LEU A 92 7.34 1.01 1.36
CA LEU A 92 7.00 1.11 2.77
C LEU A 92 7.42 -0.19 3.46
N VAL A 93 7.92 -0.07 4.69
CA VAL A 93 8.22 -1.20 5.58
C VAL A 93 7.74 -0.88 7.00
N CYS A 94 7.23 -1.89 7.70
CA CYS A 94 6.75 -1.75 9.07
C CYS A 94 6.98 -3.02 9.88
N ASP A 95 7.50 -2.86 11.09
CA ASP A 95 7.71 -3.88 12.12
C ASP A 95 6.77 -3.67 13.34
N GLN A 96 5.75 -2.83 13.19
CA GLN A 96 4.78 -2.48 14.23
C GLN A 96 3.39 -3.05 13.90
N LYS A 97 2.64 -3.45 14.93
CA LYS A 97 1.23 -3.84 14.76
C LYS A 97 0.34 -2.61 14.61
N GLY A 98 -0.62 -2.67 13.70
CA GLY A 98 -1.62 -1.62 13.48
C GLY A 98 -1.51 -0.96 12.11
N PRO A 99 -0.35 -0.41 11.69
CA PRO A 99 -0.22 0.25 10.40
C PRO A 99 -0.59 -0.63 9.20
N VAL A 100 -1.31 -0.04 8.25
CA VAL A 100 -1.68 -0.66 6.97
C VAL A 100 -0.94 0.06 5.85
N LEU A 101 -0.11 -0.66 5.10
CA LEU A 101 0.76 -0.06 4.08
C LEU A 101 0.07 0.00 2.72
N GLY A 102 -0.10 1.20 2.17
CA GLY A 102 -0.77 1.44 0.89
C GLY A 102 0.21 1.69 -0.25
N ALA A 103 0.23 0.80 -1.25
CA ALA A 103 0.90 1.00 -2.54
C ALA A 103 -0.13 1.15 -3.67
N PHE A 104 -0.59 2.39 -3.90
CA PHE A 104 -1.54 2.72 -4.96
C PHE A 104 -0.93 2.64 -6.36
N ALA A 105 -1.59 1.91 -7.25
CA ALA A 105 -1.20 1.75 -8.64
C ALA A 105 -2.43 1.67 -9.55
N ALA A 106 -2.26 2.15 -10.78
CA ALA A 106 -3.07 1.85 -11.94
C ALA A 106 -2.08 1.61 -13.08
N ASP A 107 -1.97 0.37 -13.54
CA ASP A 107 -0.96 -0.18 -14.49
C ASP A 107 0.43 -0.50 -13.92
N CYS A 108 0.91 0.22 -12.90
CA CYS A 108 2.14 -0.17 -12.20
C CYS A 108 1.92 -1.44 -11.35
N VAL A 109 3.00 -2.17 -11.02
CA VAL A 109 2.93 -3.43 -10.26
C VAL A 109 3.03 -3.13 -8.76
N PRO A 110 1.95 -3.28 -7.96
CA PRO A 110 2.05 -3.28 -6.51
C PRO A 110 2.63 -4.62 -6.03
N ILE A 111 3.54 -4.57 -5.05
CA ILE A 111 4.18 -5.75 -4.49
C ILE A 111 4.06 -5.70 -2.97
N LEU A 112 3.61 -6.80 -2.37
CA LEU A 112 3.49 -6.95 -0.92
C LEU A 112 4.53 -7.95 -0.43
N PHE A 113 5.12 -7.66 0.72
CA PHE A 113 6.10 -8.49 1.42
C PHE A 113 5.61 -8.76 2.84
N ALA A 114 5.87 -9.95 3.34
CA ALA A 114 5.62 -10.32 4.73
C ALA A 114 6.70 -11.30 5.21
N ASP A 115 7.25 -11.04 6.39
CA ASP A 115 8.11 -11.95 7.13
C ASP A 115 7.36 -12.36 8.42
N PRO A 116 6.82 -13.60 8.50
CA PRO A 116 6.07 -14.04 9.66
C PRO A 116 6.94 -14.35 10.88
N VAL A 117 8.25 -14.50 10.72
CA VAL A 117 9.18 -14.76 11.84
C VAL A 117 9.59 -13.45 12.48
N ALA A 118 9.98 -12.46 11.67
CA ALA A 118 10.36 -11.13 12.15
C ALA A 118 9.15 -10.23 12.45
N HIS A 119 7.94 -10.63 12.06
CA HIS A 119 6.71 -9.83 12.14
C HIS A 119 6.82 -8.49 11.38
N VAL A 120 7.45 -8.52 10.20
CA VAL A 120 7.66 -7.35 9.36
C VAL A 120 6.82 -7.46 8.09
N CYS A 121 6.20 -6.36 7.65
CA CYS A 121 5.53 -6.27 6.37
C CYS A 121 6.06 -5.12 5.52
N GLY A 122 5.85 -5.20 4.21
CA GLY A 122 6.22 -4.16 3.27
C GLY A 122 5.25 -4.05 2.10
N ALA A 123 5.16 -2.85 1.53
CA ALA A 123 4.41 -2.58 0.30
C ALA A 123 5.27 -1.72 -0.63
N ALA A 124 5.31 -2.08 -1.91
CA ALA A 124 6.10 -1.34 -2.90
C ALA A 124 5.30 -1.07 -4.18
N HIS A 125 5.48 0.13 -4.70
CA HIS A 125 5.01 0.57 -6.01
C HIS A 125 6.13 0.39 -7.04
N ALA A 126 5.97 -0.59 -7.94
CA ALA A 126 6.93 -0.87 -9.00
C ALA A 126 6.34 -0.56 -10.40
N GLY A 127 6.51 0.68 -10.86
CA GLY A 127 6.35 0.98 -12.30
C GLY A 127 7.44 0.32 -13.15
N TRP A 128 7.30 0.35 -14.49
CA TRP A 128 8.28 -0.23 -15.44
C TRP A 128 9.72 0.28 -15.21
N ARG A 129 9.83 1.56 -14.84
CA ARG A 129 10.93 2.24 -14.11
C ARG A 129 11.80 1.34 -13.24
N GLY A 130 11.08 0.55 -12.47
CA GLY A 130 11.52 -0.05 -11.23
C GLY A 130 11.68 -1.52 -11.23
N THR A 131 10.84 -2.16 -12.00
CA THR A 131 11.04 -3.54 -12.35
C THR A 131 12.39 -3.71 -13.03
N VAL A 132 12.77 -2.79 -13.94
CA VAL A 132 14.10 -2.79 -14.59
C VAL A 132 15.24 -2.46 -13.62
N ALA A 133 14.98 -1.66 -12.57
CA ALA A 133 16.00 -1.25 -11.60
C ALA A 133 16.07 -2.14 -10.33
N CYS A 134 15.52 -3.37 -10.35
CA CYS A 134 15.50 -4.31 -9.21
C CYS A 134 14.92 -3.73 -7.90
N ARG A 135 13.96 -2.79 -7.99
CA ARG A 135 13.37 -2.09 -6.84
C ARG A 135 12.66 -2.98 -5.79
N PRO A 136 12.00 -4.09 -6.15
CA PRO A 136 11.39 -5.01 -5.16
C PRO A 136 12.42 -5.61 -4.21
N ALA A 137 13.65 -5.85 -4.68
CA ALA A 137 14.71 -6.44 -3.87
C ALA A 137 15.24 -5.50 -2.79
N ARG A 138 15.09 -4.17 -2.93
CA ARG A 138 15.51 -3.22 -1.89
C ARG A 138 14.50 -3.15 -0.75
N ALA A 139 13.20 -3.14 -1.08
CA ALA A 139 12.13 -3.27 -0.09
C ALA A 139 12.25 -4.59 0.70
N ALA A 140 12.52 -5.70 -0.01
CA ALA A 140 12.77 -7.00 0.62
C ALA A 140 14.02 -7.03 1.52
N ARG A 141 15.09 -6.29 1.16
CA ARG A 141 16.28 -6.17 2.02
C ARG A 141 16.02 -5.34 3.26
N SER A 142 15.24 -4.25 3.15
CA SER A 142 14.84 -3.46 4.31
C SER A 142 13.96 -4.25 5.27
N THR A 143 13.05 -5.11 4.76
CA THR A 143 12.24 -5.98 5.62
C THR A 143 13.09 -7.01 6.37
N SER A 144 14.17 -7.53 5.76
CA SER A 144 15.09 -8.45 6.44
C SER A 144 16.09 -7.75 7.38
N ALA A 145 16.44 -6.49 7.12
CA ALA A 145 17.42 -5.74 7.91
C ALA A 145 16.82 -5.11 9.19
N SER A 146 15.51 -4.87 9.23
CA SER A 146 14.79 -4.44 10.43
C SER A 146 14.56 -5.56 11.46
N ALA A 147 14.95 -6.79 11.15
CA ALA A 147 14.80 -7.96 12.02
C ALA A 147 16.03 -8.20 12.94
N GLY A 148 17.01 -7.28 12.95
CA GLY A 148 18.25 -7.36 13.73
C GLY A 148 18.33 -6.37 14.87
#